data_AF-A0A2V5MG07-F1
#
_entry.id   AF-A0A2V5MG07-F1
#
_cell.length_a   1.000
_cell.length_b   1.000
_cell.length_c   1.000
_cell.angle_alpha   90.00
_cell.angle_beta   90.00
_cell.angle_gamma   90.00
#
_symmetry.space_group_name_H-M   'P 1'
#
loop_
_entity.id
_entity.type
_entity.pdbx_description
1 polymer ?
#
loop_
_entity_poly.entity_id
_entity_poly.type
_entity_poly.pdbx_seq_one_letter_code
_entity_poly.pdbx_strand_id
1 'polypeptide(L)'
;MDPVITNESKGNGRHERGLGCGYGTINTIDVSALLNAPLARATQVTAFSGAPVVGMGSTGVFSSIAPGTPVTLTAPLNMNEPEQSGSMLLSVGGFTVDVTGTMTVTQTPHMLEVSGTGLLNGNGMNQVPGTFGFTAAPDSGTTLGLLGIGIVGIVALRRRVRNNLITT
;
A
#
# COMPACT_ATOMS: atom_id res chain seq x y z
N MET A 1 -1.07 16.70 63.37
CA MET A 1 -1.17 18.09 62.86
C MET A 1 -0.18 18.20 61.73
N ASP A 2 -0.69 18.26 60.50
CA ASP A 2 0.06 18.53 59.28
C ASP A 2 0.66 19.94 59.28
N PRO A 3 1.55 20.23 58.32
CA PRO A 3 1.00 20.96 57.16
C PRO A 3 1.26 20.29 55.80
N VAL A 4 0.17 20.25 55.05
CA VAL A 4 0.02 19.98 53.63
C VAL A 4 0.85 20.97 52.81
N ILE A 5 1.70 20.48 51.90
CA ILE A 5 2.33 21.31 50.88
C ILE A 5 1.49 21.22 49.60
N THR A 6 0.71 22.28 49.39
CA THR A 6 0.06 22.61 48.13
C THR A 6 1.10 23.28 47.23
N ASN A 7 1.38 22.72 46.06
CA ASN A 7 1.98 23.48 44.96
C ASN A 7 1.02 23.47 43.78
N GLU A 8 0.21 24.53 43.73
CA GLU A 8 -0.58 24.91 42.57
C GLU A 8 0.37 25.34 41.44
N SER A 9 0.63 24.45 40.48
CA SER A 9 1.13 24.89 39.18
C SER A 9 -0.06 25.47 38.41
N LYS A 10 -0.27 26.79 38.53
CA LYS A 10 -1.11 27.57 37.60
C LYS A 10 -0.40 27.66 36.24
N GLY A 11 -0.46 26.57 35.49
CA GLY A 11 -0.15 26.53 34.06
C GLY A 11 -1.30 27.13 33.26
N ASN A 12 -1.05 28.33 32.76
CA ASN A 12 -1.84 29.12 31.82
C ASN A 12 -2.68 28.29 30.84
N GLY A 13 -4.01 28.44 30.92
CA GLY A 13 -5.00 27.74 30.10
C GLY A 13 -4.99 28.19 28.64
N ARG A 14 -4.05 27.66 27.85
CA ARG A 14 -4.45 27.23 26.51
C ARG A 14 -5.06 25.86 26.69
N HIS A 15 -6.39 25.85 26.65
CA HIS A 15 -7.13 24.71 26.13
C HIS A 15 -6.48 24.39 24.78
N GLU A 16 -5.48 23.51 24.79
CA GLU A 16 -5.32 22.60 23.69
C GLU A 16 -6.68 21.94 23.60
N ARG A 17 -7.51 22.50 22.73
CA ARG A 17 -8.67 21.79 22.23
C ARG A 17 -8.08 20.45 21.85
N GLY A 18 -8.36 19.44 22.66
CA GLY A 18 -8.11 18.07 22.32
C GLY A 18 -8.85 17.87 21.02
N LEU A 19 -8.15 18.13 19.91
CA LEU A 19 -8.36 17.39 18.69
C LEU A 19 -8.25 15.98 19.21
N GLY A 20 -9.38 15.27 19.28
CA GLY A 20 -9.38 13.87 19.64
C GLY A 20 -8.48 13.18 18.64
N CYS A 21 -7.19 13.05 18.97
CA CYS A 21 -6.20 12.34 18.19
C CYS A 21 -6.47 10.86 18.43
N GLY A 22 -7.65 10.42 18.00
CA GLY A 22 -7.91 9.02 17.76
C GLY A 22 -6.96 8.59 16.65
N TYR A 23 -6.18 7.55 16.95
CA TYR A 23 -5.45 6.77 15.96
C TYR A 23 -6.30 6.63 14.70
N GLY A 24 -5.82 7.17 13.57
CA GLY A 24 -6.55 7.12 12.32
C GLY A 24 -6.25 5.83 11.56
N THR A 25 -7.23 5.38 10.78
CA THR A 25 -7.07 4.30 9.80
C THR A 25 -7.24 4.87 8.39
N ILE A 26 -6.32 4.58 7.48
CA ILE A 26 -6.60 4.63 6.04
C ILE A 26 -7.08 3.24 5.65
N ASN A 27 -8.37 3.13 5.31
CA ASN A 27 -8.98 1.88 4.94
C ASN A 27 -9.06 1.70 3.42
N THR A 28 -8.84 0.46 2.98
CA THR A 28 -9.13 -0.07 1.64
C THR A 28 -8.59 0.79 0.50
N ILE A 29 -7.29 0.69 0.23
CA ILE A 29 -6.73 1.17 -1.03
C ILE A 29 -6.75 0.00 -2.01
N ASP A 30 -7.58 0.07 -3.03
CA ASP A 30 -7.57 -0.90 -4.11
C ASP A 30 -6.53 -0.50 -5.16
N VAL A 31 -5.58 -1.40 -5.40
CA VAL A 31 -4.48 -1.19 -6.35
C VAL A 31 -4.27 -2.45 -7.19
N SER A 32 -3.57 -2.32 -8.31
CA SER A 32 -3.05 -3.48 -9.04
C SER A 32 -1.55 -3.60 -8.80
N ALA A 33 -1.03 -4.82 -8.71
CA ALA A 33 0.37 -5.06 -8.39
C ALA A 33 1.02 -5.98 -9.40
N LEU A 34 2.22 -5.59 -9.82
CA LEU A 34 3.12 -6.44 -10.55
C LEU A 34 3.95 -7.25 -9.56
N LEU A 35 3.94 -8.57 -9.73
CA LEU A 35 4.58 -9.52 -8.82
C LEU A 35 5.78 -10.17 -9.48
N ASN A 36 6.78 -10.56 -8.69
CA ASN A 36 7.95 -11.28 -9.18
C ASN A 36 7.68 -12.76 -9.57
N ALA A 37 6.51 -13.28 -9.23
CA ALA A 37 6.04 -14.63 -9.55
C ALA A 37 4.49 -14.67 -9.51
N PRO A 38 3.84 -15.79 -9.89
CA PRO A 38 2.41 -15.97 -9.63
C PRO A 38 2.09 -15.76 -8.14
N LEU A 39 0.93 -15.15 -7.84
CA LEU A 39 0.60 -14.65 -6.50
C LEU A 39 0.80 -15.67 -5.37
N ALA A 40 0.51 -16.96 -5.61
CA ALA A 40 0.71 -18.03 -4.63
C ALA A 40 2.18 -18.34 -4.26
N ARG A 41 3.16 -17.77 -4.98
CA ARG A 41 4.60 -17.94 -4.77
C ARG A 41 5.36 -16.62 -4.80
N ALA A 42 4.66 -15.50 -4.92
CA ALA A 42 5.28 -14.19 -5.01
C ALA A 42 5.91 -13.84 -3.66
N THR A 43 7.13 -13.33 -3.71
CA THR A 43 7.86 -12.84 -2.52
C THR A 43 8.04 -11.33 -2.55
N GLN A 44 7.72 -10.68 -3.67
CA GLN A 44 7.87 -9.24 -3.83
C GLN A 44 6.82 -8.66 -4.78
N VAL A 45 6.29 -7.49 -4.42
CA VAL A 45 5.65 -6.56 -5.36
C VAL A 45 6.74 -5.72 -6.00
N THR A 46 6.91 -5.84 -7.31
CA THR A 46 7.95 -5.13 -8.07
C THR A 46 7.49 -3.75 -8.51
N ALA A 47 6.19 -3.56 -8.71
CA ALA A 47 5.58 -2.27 -9.01
C ALA A 47 4.11 -2.27 -8.59
N PHE A 48 3.60 -1.10 -8.22
CA PHE A 48 2.17 -0.84 -8.14
C PHE A 48 1.70 -0.18 -9.45
N SER A 49 0.51 -0.55 -9.90
CA SER A 49 -0.09 -0.06 -11.13
C SER A 49 -1.59 0.22 -10.91
N GLY A 50 -2.20 0.87 -11.89
CA GLY A 50 -3.48 1.55 -11.70
C GLY A 50 -3.29 2.89 -11.00
N ALA A 51 -4.33 3.71 -10.95
CA ALA A 51 -4.34 4.94 -10.17
C ALA A 51 -4.95 4.60 -8.80
N PRO A 52 -4.16 4.15 -7.80
CA PRO A 52 -4.73 3.76 -6.52
C PRO A 52 -5.39 4.96 -5.86
N VAL A 53 -6.53 4.70 -5.25
CA VAL A 53 -7.33 5.70 -4.57
C VAL A 53 -7.75 5.19 -3.20
N VAL A 54 -8.04 6.12 -2.30
CA VAL A 54 -8.65 5.80 -1.01
C VAL A 54 -10.05 5.26 -1.23
N GLY A 55 -10.37 4.11 -0.63
CA GLY A 55 -11.71 3.56 -0.60
C GLY A 55 -12.60 4.25 0.43
N MET A 56 -13.63 3.54 0.88
CA MET A 56 -14.52 4.04 1.92
C MET A 56 -13.96 3.72 3.32
N GLY A 57 -14.22 4.62 4.28
CA GLY A 57 -14.02 4.30 5.70
C GLY A 57 -12.70 4.77 6.32
N SER A 58 -12.07 5.82 5.80
CA SER A 58 -10.98 6.51 6.52
C SER A 58 -11.49 7.16 7.81
N THR A 59 -10.75 7.01 8.92
CA THR A 59 -11.17 7.46 10.25
C THR A 59 -10.10 8.28 10.96
N GLY A 60 -10.47 8.87 12.11
CA GLY A 60 -9.55 9.64 12.96
C GLY A 60 -8.91 10.79 12.20
N VAL A 61 -7.59 10.88 12.25
CA VAL A 61 -6.79 11.91 11.54
C VAL A 61 -6.90 11.85 10.01
N PHE A 62 -7.37 10.73 9.45
CA PHE A 62 -7.62 10.57 8.02
C PHE A 62 -9.07 10.83 7.60
N SER A 63 -9.95 11.18 8.53
CA SER A 63 -11.38 11.41 8.24
C SER A 63 -11.63 12.57 7.27
N SER A 64 -10.67 13.48 7.11
CA SER A 64 -10.71 14.57 6.13
C SER A 64 -10.34 14.13 4.70
N ILE A 65 -9.80 12.92 4.54
CA ILE A 65 -9.43 12.38 3.23
C ILE A 65 -10.66 11.74 2.61
N ALA A 66 -11.17 12.36 1.55
CA ALA A 66 -12.34 11.85 0.83
C ALA A 66 -12.01 10.54 0.09
N PRO A 67 -12.97 9.60 -0.02
CA PRO A 67 -12.87 8.49 -0.96
C PRO A 67 -12.57 9.00 -2.37
N GLY A 68 -11.76 8.26 -3.12
CA GLY A 68 -11.29 8.67 -4.44
C GLY A 68 -10.03 9.56 -4.42
N THR A 69 -9.54 9.96 -3.24
CA THR A 69 -8.28 10.71 -3.16
C THR A 69 -7.13 9.86 -3.70
N PRO A 70 -6.32 10.37 -4.65
CA PRO A 70 -5.17 9.64 -5.17
C PRO A 70 -4.19 9.26 -4.08
N VAL A 71 -3.68 8.04 -4.21
CA VAL A 71 -2.67 7.44 -3.34
C VAL A 71 -1.41 7.22 -4.16
N THR A 72 -0.25 7.34 -3.52
CA THR A 72 1.01 6.88 -4.09
C THR A 72 1.57 5.79 -3.21
N LEU A 73 1.86 4.62 -3.80
CA LEU A 73 2.52 3.51 -3.13
C LEU A 73 3.94 3.36 -3.67
N THR A 74 4.90 3.12 -2.79
CA THR A 74 6.31 2.95 -3.17
C THR A 74 6.64 1.47 -3.33
N ALA A 75 7.27 1.13 -4.45
CA ALA A 75 7.81 -0.20 -4.73
C ALA A 75 9.35 -0.18 -4.72
N PRO A 76 10.04 -1.32 -4.51
CA PRO A 76 9.47 -2.66 -4.31
C PRO A 76 9.03 -2.92 -2.87
N LEU A 77 7.96 -3.70 -2.69
CA LEU A 77 7.56 -4.24 -1.38
C LEU A 77 8.02 -5.69 -1.26
N ASN A 78 8.97 -5.96 -0.35
CA ASN A 78 9.39 -7.33 -0.03
C ASN A 78 8.42 -7.94 0.98
N MET A 79 7.75 -9.03 0.60
CA MET A 79 6.72 -9.68 1.42
C MET A 79 7.33 -10.67 2.44
N ASN A 80 8.60 -11.01 2.29
CA ASN A 80 9.34 -11.84 3.26
C ASN A 80 9.98 -11.02 4.38
N GLU A 81 10.09 -9.70 4.20
CA GLU A 81 10.67 -8.76 5.16
C GLU A 81 9.54 -7.83 5.63
N PRO A 82 8.73 -8.25 6.63
CA PRO A 82 7.59 -7.47 7.08
C PRO A 82 8.00 -6.17 7.80
N GLU A 83 9.28 -6.02 8.16
CA GLU A 83 9.84 -4.78 8.66
C GLU A 83 10.50 -3.99 7.53
N GLN A 84 9.65 -3.36 6.71
CA GLN A 84 10.09 -2.34 5.76
C GLN A 84 10.43 -1.07 6.55
N SER A 85 11.62 -1.01 7.15
CA SER A 85 12.08 0.19 7.84
C SER A 85 12.60 1.20 6.81
N GLY A 86 11.83 2.25 6.54
CA GLY A 86 12.18 3.26 5.55
C GLY A 86 10.98 4.10 5.13
N SER A 87 11.26 5.37 4.78
CA SER A 87 10.21 6.36 4.53
C SER A 87 9.36 6.08 3.30
N MET A 88 8.08 6.41 3.46
CA MET A 88 7.02 6.47 2.45
C MET A 88 6.79 5.16 1.68
N LEU A 89 6.10 4.19 2.31
CA LEU A 89 5.38 3.16 1.54
C LEU A 89 4.10 3.72 0.90
N LEU A 90 3.55 4.77 1.50
CA LEU A 90 2.24 5.34 1.18
C LEU A 90 2.26 6.87 1.34
N SER A 91 1.73 7.58 0.34
CA SER A 91 1.35 8.99 0.48
C SER A 91 -0.07 9.23 -0.04
N VAL A 92 -0.82 10.06 0.67
CA VAL A 92 -2.21 10.38 0.36
C VAL A 92 -2.60 11.74 0.93
N GLY A 93 -3.27 12.57 0.13
CA GLY A 93 -3.87 13.83 0.62
C GLY A 93 -2.90 14.76 1.37
N GLY A 94 -1.62 14.77 1.01
CA GLY A 94 -0.58 15.58 1.69
C GLY A 94 0.04 14.93 2.94
N PHE A 95 -0.35 13.69 3.27
CA PHE A 95 0.28 12.88 4.30
C PHE A 95 1.26 11.87 3.69
N THR A 96 2.28 11.52 4.46
CA THR A 96 3.20 10.41 4.22
C THR A 96 3.19 9.47 5.41
N VAL A 97 3.30 8.16 5.16
CA VAL A 97 3.40 7.15 6.21
C VAL A 97 4.82 6.57 6.23
N ASP A 98 5.50 6.72 7.37
CA ASP A 98 6.70 5.98 7.71
C ASP A 98 6.28 4.71 8.44
N VAL A 99 6.66 3.53 7.93
CA VAL A 99 6.35 2.28 8.62
C VAL A 99 7.26 2.12 9.81
N THR A 100 6.67 1.93 10.99
CA THR A 100 7.39 1.85 12.27
C THR A 100 7.15 0.54 13.01
N GLY A 101 6.54 -0.44 12.35
CA GLY A 101 6.25 -1.76 12.90
C GLY A 101 6.19 -2.85 11.83
N THR A 102 5.75 -4.04 12.22
CA THR A 102 5.58 -5.17 11.30
C THR A 102 4.35 -4.99 10.41
N MET A 103 4.50 -5.32 9.14
CA MET A 103 3.40 -5.44 8.20
C MET A 103 2.84 -6.86 8.23
N THR A 104 1.51 -6.97 8.21
CA THR A 104 0.82 -8.23 7.96
C THR A 104 0.56 -8.34 6.47
N VAL A 105 1.04 -9.42 5.87
CA VAL A 105 0.83 -9.73 4.45
C VAL A 105 0.03 -11.02 4.34
N THR A 106 -1.19 -10.92 3.80
CA THR A 106 -2.06 -12.06 3.53
C THR A 106 -2.13 -12.28 2.03
N GLN A 107 -1.73 -13.47 1.58
CA GLN A 107 -1.80 -13.86 0.17
C GLN A 107 -2.84 -14.95 -0.03
N THR A 108 -3.72 -14.73 -1.00
CA THR A 108 -4.59 -15.78 -1.56
C THR A 108 -4.24 -15.99 -3.02
N PRO A 109 -4.79 -16.99 -3.73
CA PRO A 109 -4.55 -17.12 -5.17
C PRO A 109 -5.03 -15.94 -6.02
N HIS A 110 -5.85 -15.04 -5.46
CA HIS A 110 -6.53 -13.97 -6.22
C HIS A 110 -6.29 -12.57 -5.69
N MET A 111 -5.90 -12.43 -4.42
CA MET A 111 -5.76 -11.15 -3.72
C MET A 111 -4.54 -11.17 -2.81
N LEU A 112 -3.79 -10.08 -2.83
CA LEU A 112 -2.81 -9.69 -1.84
C LEU A 112 -3.46 -8.66 -0.91
N GLU A 113 -3.40 -8.86 0.38
CA GLU A 113 -3.82 -7.88 1.38
C GLU A 113 -2.64 -7.55 2.27
N VAL A 114 -2.41 -6.25 2.48
CA VAL A 114 -1.30 -5.74 3.27
C VAL A 114 -1.85 -4.73 4.26
N SER A 115 -1.53 -4.91 5.53
CA SER A 115 -1.86 -3.95 6.58
C SER A 115 -0.69 -3.74 7.52
N GLY A 116 -0.62 -2.57 8.15
CA GLY A 116 0.45 -2.25 9.08
C GLY A 116 0.18 -1.00 9.89
N THR A 117 1.11 -0.70 10.78
CA THR A 117 1.15 0.53 11.57
C THR A 117 2.27 1.42 11.08
N GLY A 118 2.07 2.72 11.19
CA GLY A 118 3.09 3.70 10.83
C GLY A 118 2.90 5.02 11.54
N LEU A 119 3.88 5.88 11.34
CA LEU A 119 3.88 7.26 11.76
C LEU A 119 3.54 8.17 10.59
N LEU A 120 2.66 9.13 10.88
CA LEU A 120 2.16 10.09 9.93
C LEU A 120 2.91 11.39 10.02
N ASN A 121 3.34 11.86 8.85
CA ASN A 121 3.95 13.17 8.68
C ASN A 121 3.20 13.93 7.58
N GLY A 122 3.03 15.24 7.73
CA GLY A 122 2.37 16.11 6.76
C GLY A 122 1.21 16.91 7.34
N ASN A 123 0.74 17.92 6.59
CA ASN A 123 -0.35 18.83 6.98
C ASN A 123 -0.20 19.44 8.40
N GLY A 124 1.03 19.74 8.80
CA GLY A 124 1.35 20.29 10.13
C GLY A 124 1.40 19.27 11.27
N MET A 125 1.16 17.98 10.97
CA MET A 125 1.34 16.87 11.89
C MET A 125 2.69 16.18 11.65
N ASN A 126 3.32 15.72 12.72
CA ASN A 126 4.58 14.99 12.67
C ASN A 126 4.53 13.83 13.67
N GLN A 127 4.91 12.64 13.20
CA GLN A 127 4.97 11.41 14.00
C GLN A 127 3.65 11.04 14.71
N VAL A 128 2.52 11.21 14.03
CA VAL A 128 1.23 10.77 14.57
C VAL A 128 1.02 9.29 14.28
N PRO A 129 0.81 8.41 15.28
CA PRO A 129 0.58 6.99 15.00
C PRO A 129 -0.75 6.74 14.26
N GLY A 130 -0.73 5.80 13.32
CA GLY A 130 -1.90 5.36 12.58
C GLY A 130 -1.74 3.96 11.98
N THR A 131 -2.83 3.46 11.39
CA THR A 131 -2.85 2.21 10.64
C THR A 131 -3.13 2.47 9.16
N PHE A 132 -2.58 1.61 8.32
CA PHE A 132 -2.82 1.63 6.88
C PHE A 132 -3.12 0.22 6.38
N GLY A 133 -3.90 0.13 5.31
CA GLY A 133 -4.16 -1.13 4.62
C GLY A 133 -4.45 -0.94 3.14
N PHE A 134 -3.97 -1.87 2.32
CA PHE A 134 -4.26 -1.91 0.90
C PHE A 134 -4.48 -3.35 0.42
N THR A 135 -5.27 -3.46 -0.64
CA THR A 135 -5.57 -4.69 -1.35
C THR A 135 -5.05 -4.58 -2.76
N ALA A 136 -4.30 -5.58 -3.20
CA ALA A 136 -3.72 -5.61 -4.53
C ALA A 136 -4.16 -6.85 -5.31
N ALA A 137 -4.72 -6.61 -6.50
CA ALA A 137 -4.96 -7.66 -7.48
C ALA A 137 -3.72 -7.85 -8.37
N PRO A 138 -3.37 -9.10 -8.77
CA PRO A 138 -2.29 -9.34 -9.71
C PRO A 138 -2.56 -8.69 -11.07
N ASP A 139 -1.55 -8.01 -11.61
CA ASP A 139 -1.58 -7.49 -12.98
C ASP A 139 -1.60 -8.64 -13.99
N SER A 140 -2.79 -9.00 -14.48
CA SER A 140 -2.99 -10.07 -15.46
C SER A 140 -2.41 -9.75 -16.86
N GLY A 141 -1.95 -8.51 -17.08
CA GLY A 141 -1.49 -8.01 -18.38
C GLY A 141 -0.25 -8.71 -18.94
N THR A 142 0.66 -9.18 -18.09
CA THR A 142 1.90 -9.86 -18.53
C THR A 142 1.64 -11.27 -19.06
N THR A 143 0.68 -11.99 -18.48
CA THR A 143 0.29 -13.34 -18.91
C THR A 143 -0.30 -13.32 -20.31
N LEU A 144 -1.17 -12.35 -20.62
CA LEU A 144 -1.74 -12.19 -21.95
C LEU A 144 -0.70 -11.73 -22.97
N GLY A 145 0.25 -10.86 -22.58
CA GLY A 145 1.35 -10.45 -23.44
C GLY A 145 2.24 -11.62 -23.88
N LEU A 146 2.67 -12.45 -22.93
CA LEU A 146 3.49 -13.64 -23.22
C LEU A 146 2.72 -14.71 -24.00
N LEU A 147 1.43 -14.92 -23.70
CA LEU A 147 0.59 -15.85 -24.46
C LEU A 147 0.38 -15.36 -25.91
N GLY A 148 0.16 -14.06 -26.10
CA GLY A 148 0.05 -13.44 -27.42
C GLY A 148 1.31 -13.65 -28.25
N ILE A 149 2.49 -13.35 -27.69
CA ILE A 149 3.78 -13.57 -28.35
C ILE A 149 4.03 -15.07 -28.62
N GLY A 150 3.70 -15.93 -27.65
CA GLY A 150 3.84 -17.38 -27.77
C GLY A 150 3.00 -17.97 -28.89
N ILE A 151 1.72 -17.56 -29.01
CA ILE A 151 0.84 -18.02 -30.09
C ILE A 151 1.33 -17.50 -31.44
N VAL A 152 1.74 -16.23 -31.53
CA VAL A 152 2.29 -15.66 -32.77
C VAL A 152 3.56 -16.40 -33.19
N GLY A 153 4.45 -16.74 -32.25
CA GLY A 153 5.64 -17.55 -32.50
C GLY A 153 5.32 -18.95 -33.03
N ILE A 154 4.36 -19.65 -32.43
CA ILE A 154 3.91 -20.98 -32.87
C ILE A 154 3.28 -20.92 -34.27
N VAL A 155 2.46 -19.90 -34.55
CA VAL A 155 1.82 -19.71 -35.85
C VAL A 155 2.85 -19.38 -36.93
N ALA A 156 3.85 -18.53 -36.63
CA ALA A 156 4.94 -18.21 -37.54
C ALA A 156 5.80 -19.45 -37.85
N LEU A 157 6.11 -20.26 -36.83
CA LEU A 157 6.84 -21.52 -37.01
C LEU A 157 6.06 -22.51 -37.89
N ARG A 158 4.74 -22.64 -37.68
CA ARG A 158 3.87 -23.49 -38.52
C ARG A 158 3.78 -23.02 -39.97
N ARG A 159 3.88 -21.71 -40.22
CA ARG A 159 3.93 -21.15 -41.58
C ARG A 159 5.28 -21.43 -42.24
N ARG A 160 6.39 -21.35 -41.48
CA ARG A 160 7.74 -21.63 -42.00
C ARG A 160 7.92 -23.10 -42.38
N VAL A 161 7.46 -24.04 -41.54
CA VAL A 161 7.57 -25.49 -41.80
C VAL A 161 6.76 -25.90 -43.04
N ARG A 162 5.53 -25.40 -43.19
CA ARG A 162 4.72 -25.69 -44.39
C ARG A 162 5.34 -25.16 -45.67
N ASN A 163 5.91 -23.95 -45.67
CA ASN A 163 6.56 -23.42 -46.86
C ASN A 163 7.78 -24.26 -47.28
N ASN A 164 8.51 -24.82 -46.32
CA ASN A 164 9.66 -25.68 -46.62
C ASN A 164 9.27 -27.08 -47.10
N LEU A 165 8.05 -27.56 -46.83
CA LEU A 165 7.54 -28.86 -47.28
C LEU A 165 6.92 -28.84 -48.69
N ILE A 166 6.60 -27.67 -49.23
CA ILE A 166 5.98 -27.50 -50.57
C ILE A 166 7.05 -27.29 -51.67
N THR A 167 8.33 -27.18 -51.29
CA THR A 167 9.45 -26.90 -52.22
C THR A 167 10.38 -28.13 -52.42
N THR A 168 9.89 -29.34 -52.15
CA THR A 168 10.54 -30.61 -52.53
C THR A 168 9.63 -31.37 -53.48
#